data_AF-A0A9X4KDB9-F1
#
_entry.id   AF-A0A9X4KDB9-F1
#
_cell.length_a   1.000
_cell.length_b   1.000
_cell.length_c   1.000
_cell.angle_alpha   90.00
_cell.angle_beta   90.00
_cell.angle_gamma   90.00
#
_symmetry.space_group_name_H-M   'P 1'
#
loop_
_entity.id
_entity.type
_entity.pdbx_description
1 polymer ?
#
loop_
_entity_poly.entity_id
_entity_poly.type
_entity_poly.pdbx_seq_one_letter_code
_entity_poly.pdbx_strand_id
1 'polypeptide(L)'
;MTRRLIPDTLTLEERAGHALNAMAGMADPEYGGIPFFAANLMNDPANLTHGDWDFGSSHGRMIDGMILARHMSGETFGAETEQRYRDNFMTFFKDDGLSYRQENPNFGWEPNANLIDQRAVILSLTTWYMATGDAKVKEAADRHVAALKRIAIKEREVWYYPASEYKEGGWPSANAMLLRLAPDPAAFCGRLVMPLLKYHELTGSQDAFELCQFFVALIVERSGVFNKDGSFNDALAYRSGHFHTRLGTLDAIARFGAFTGDASLIAFAEKSYAWALTQCTAFGWTPGDMKEQAYEHETCSLVDLIATGITLAKSGYTKYWGVVERFIRNHLTESQLLDLDWVKETDDRSHNVAGRISYTNVAASTRGAFAGYSAPNDFCCDVNHGRGHTNDLQICCLGSGTRGLYMGWSNTVTEKDGKVSVNFLLNRGSVWLDVESYLPHEGKVVLRVNKDLPSLQVRIPEWAGFAKVRIVRERNGAVSEGRGSEPSRWVKEVFLQLNEAFAGGNDHDYVPVIRAHDGGDGDRPDIRDRMARRRRRRHYAPRHEASVLFRTQGVRRGADARGRAAPYRD
;
A
#
# COMPACT_ATOMS: atom_id res chain seq x y z
N MET A 1 -22.44 15.88 26.23
CA MET A 1 -21.03 15.50 25.98
C MET A 1 -20.25 16.77 25.68
N THR A 2 -19.30 17.12 26.53
CA THR A 2 -18.34 18.19 26.27
C THR A 2 -17.44 17.74 25.13
N ARG A 3 -17.40 18.51 24.03
CA ARG A 3 -16.47 18.25 22.92
C ARG A 3 -15.06 18.58 23.40
N ARG A 4 -14.15 17.62 23.27
CA ARG A 4 -12.73 17.75 23.62
C ARG A 4 -11.97 18.22 22.38
N LEU A 5 -11.01 19.12 22.58
CA LEU A 5 -10.06 19.50 21.53
C LEU A 5 -8.86 18.53 21.54
N ILE A 6 -8.43 18.13 20.35
CA ILE A 6 -7.18 17.39 20.10
C ILE A 6 -6.25 18.26 19.25
N PRO A 7 -4.94 17.97 19.20
CA PRO A 7 -4.02 18.69 18.32
C PRO A 7 -4.45 18.56 16.85
N ASP A 8 -4.44 19.68 16.14
CA ASP A 8 -4.67 19.74 14.69
C ASP A 8 -3.42 19.26 13.95
N THR A 9 -3.17 17.95 14.03
CA THR A 9 -2.11 17.23 13.33
C THR A 9 -2.71 16.05 12.59
N LEU A 10 -1.88 15.29 11.87
CA LEU A 10 -2.35 14.19 11.01
C LEU A 10 -3.26 13.21 11.76
N THR A 11 -4.53 13.18 11.32
CA THR A 11 -5.56 12.24 11.75
C THR A 11 -5.93 11.33 10.58
N LEU A 12 -5.69 10.02 10.72
CA LEU A 12 -5.88 9.07 9.62
C LEU A 12 -7.37 8.79 9.35
N GLU A 13 -8.22 8.95 10.36
CA GLU A 13 -9.67 8.84 10.27
C GLU A 13 -10.26 9.88 9.28
N GLU A 14 -9.77 11.12 9.30
CA GLU A 14 -10.18 12.17 8.35
C GLU A 14 -9.72 11.84 6.92
N ARG A 15 -8.48 11.34 6.79
CA ARG A 15 -7.91 10.89 5.51
C ARG A 15 -8.73 9.75 4.90
N ALA A 16 -9.25 8.85 5.74
CA ALA A 16 -10.15 7.78 5.31
C ALA A 16 -11.50 8.32 4.82
N GLY A 17 -12.03 9.38 5.45
CA GLY A 17 -13.23 10.09 4.98
C GLY A 17 -13.06 10.65 3.56
N HIS A 18 -11.91 11.25 3.26
CA HIS A 18 -11.59 11.68 1.89
C HIS A 18 -11.49 10.51 0.91
N ALA A 19 -10.93 9.37 1.33
CA ALA A 19 -10.88 8.19 0.47
C ALA A 19 -12.27 7.65 0.12
N LEU A 20 -13.25 7.71 1.04
CA LEU A 20 -14.66 7.37 0.75
C LEU A 20 -15.26 8.26 -0.35
N ASN A 21 -14.91 9.55 -0.38
CA ASN A 21 -15.33 10.45 -1.46
C ASN A 21 -14.88 9.92 -2.82
N ALA A 22 -13.58 9.68 -2.98
CA ALA A 22 -13.04 9.16 -4.23
C ALA A 22 -13.60 7.77 -4.59
N MET A 23 -13.73 6.85 -3.63
CA MET A 23 -14.26 5.51 -3.91
C MET A 23 -15.71 5.54 -4.41
N ALA A 24 -16.52 6.46 -3.86
CA ALA A 24 -17.88 6.67 -4.35
C ALA A 24 -17.91 7.41 -5.69
N GLY A 25 -17.06 8.42 -5.85
CA GLY A 25 -16.97 9.27 -7.05
C GLY A 25 -16.44 8.56 -8.29
N MET A 26 -15.70 7.46 -8.11
CA MET A 26 -15.21 6.62 -9.20
C MET A 26 -16.27 5.67 -9.77
N ALA A 27 -17.47 5.54 -9.18
CA ALA A 27 -18.54 4.73 -9.75
C ALA A 27 -19.12 5.40 -11.01
N ASP A 28 -19.21 4.67 -12.12
CA ASP A 28 -19.84 5.18 -13.35
C ASP A 28 -21.36 4.90 -13.35
N PRO A 29 -22.23 5.90 -13.12
CA PRO A 29 -23.67 5.72 -13.18
C PRO A 29 -24.18 5.37 -14.59
N GLU A 30 -23.45 5.71 -15.66
CA GLU A 30 -23.81 5.40 -17.04
C GLU A 30 -23.40 3.99 -17.45
N TYR A 31 -22.60 3.33 -16.62
CA TYR A 31 -22.14 1.96 -16.81
C TYR A 31 -22.45 1.08 -15.59
N GLY A 32 -23.68 1.19 -15.08
CA GLY A 32 -24.21 0.28 -14.05
C GLY A 32 -23.53 0.39 -12.67
N GLY A 33 -22.84 1.49 -12.40
CA GLY A 33 -22.04 1.69 -11.19
C GLY A 33 -20.75 0.87 -11.17
N ILE A 34 -20.29 0.34 -12.31
CA ILE A 34 -18.94 -0.21 -12.45
C ILE A 34 -17.95 0.95 -12.25
N PRO A 35 -16.90 0.80 -11.44
CA PRO A 35 -15.97 1.89 -11.22
C PRO A 35 -15.06 2.11 -12.42
N PHE A 36 -14.73 3.37 -12.70
CA PHE A 36 -13.63 3.71 -13.61
C PHE A 36 -12.30 3.14 -13.07
N PHE A 37 -11.41 2.72 -13.97
CA PHE A 37 -10.10 2.22 -13.58
C PHE A 37 -9.09 3.32 -13.28
N ALA A 38 -9.06 4.37 -14.11
CA ALA A 38 -7.98 5.35 -14.10
C ALA A 38 -8.49 6.77 -14.37
N ALA A 39 -7.63 7.75 -14.06
CA ALA A 39 -7.81 9.15 -14.43
C ALA A 39 -6.53 9.71 -15.07
N ASN A 40 -6.72 10.55 -16.09
CA ASN A 40 -5.70 11.43 -16.64
C ASN A 40 -6.09 12.87 -16.27
N LEU A 41 -5.41 13.42 -15.26
CA LEU A 41 -5.69 14.72 -14.67
C LEU A 41 -5.04 15.87 -15.44
N MET A 42 -4.02 15.56 -16.25
CA MET A 42 -3.28 16.53 -17.06
C MET A 42 -3.84 16.69 -18.48
N ASN A 43 -4.79 15.85 -18.91
CA ASN A 43 -5.52 16.06 -20.15
C ASN A 43 -6.37 17.33 -20.08
N ASP A 44 -6.65 17.95 -21.22
CA ASP A 44 -7.47 19.16 -21.32
C ASP A 44 -8.65 18.91 -22.29
N PRO A 45 -9.86 18.61 -21.77
CA PRO A 45 -10.22 18.44 -20.35
C PRO A 45 -9.77 17.09 -19.76
N ALA A 46 -9.61 17.02 -18.45
CA ALA A 46 -9.28 15.81 -17.71
C ALA A 46 -10.31 14.70 -17.95
N ASN A 47 -9.91 13.43 -17.77
CA ASN A 47 -10.81 12.30 -18.01
C ASN A 47 -10.63 11.13 -17.04
N LEU A 48 -11.70 10.35 -16.92
CA LEU A 48 -11.77 9.04 -16.29
C LEU A 48 -11.95 7.96 -17.36
N THR A 49 -11.28 6.82 -17.21
CA THR A 49 -11.32 5.73 -18.21
C THR A 49 -11.60 4.38 -17.59
N HIS A 50 -12.40 3.57 -18.29
CA HIS A 50 -12.62 2.16 -17.99
C HIS A 50 -11.47 1.28 -18.49
N GLY A 51 -11.30 0.12 -17.85
CA GLY A 51 -10.27 -0.86 -18.14
C GLY A 51 -10.71 -2.30 -17.89
N ASP A 52 -9.89 -3.26 -18.30
CA ASP A 52 -10.15 -4.69 -18.06
C ASP A 52 -10.11 -5.03 -16.56
N TRP A 53 -9.42 -4.21 -15.77
CA TRP A 53 -9.32 -4.29 -14.32
C TRP A 53 -10.58 -3.86 -13.57
N ASP A 54 -11.58 -3.27 -14.25
CA ASP A 54 -12.84 -2.84 -13.64
C ASP A 54 -13.51 -4.00 -12.91
N PHE A 55 -13.52 -5.17 -13.54
CA PHE A 55 -14.16 -6.39 -13.07
C PHE A 55 -13.22 -7.19 -12.17
N GLY A 56 -13.55 -7.32 -10.89
CA GLY A 56 -12.75 -8.09 -9.92
C GLY A 56 -11.68 -7.25 -9.20
N SER A 57 -10.61 -6.82 -9.89
CA SER A 57 -9.49 -6.11 -9.24
C SER A 57 -9.92 -4.80 -8.58
N SER A 58 -10.63 -3.96 -9.33
CA SER A 58 -11.09 -2.64 -8.88
C SER A 58 -12.24 -2.80 -7.91
N HIS A 59 -13.29 -3.53 -8.28
CA HIS A 59 -14.43 -3.82 -7.39
C HIS A 59 -14.00 -4.39 -6.04
N GLY A 60 -13.18 -5.43 -6.03
CA GLY A 60 -12.75 -6.08 -4.81
C GLY A 60 -11.98 -5.13 -3.89
N ARG A 61 -11.13 -4.27 -4.45
CA ARG A 61 -10.40 -3.25 -3.69
C ARG A 61 -11.29 -2.10 -3.22
N MET A 62 -12.32 -1.72 -3.96
CA MET A 62 -13.27 -0.69 -3.53
C MET A 62 -14.13 -1.17 -2.38
N ILE A 63 -14.67 -2.40 -2.45
CA ILE A 63 -15.43 -2.99 -1.34
C ILE A 63 -14.55 -3.09 -0.09
N ASP A 64 -13.33 -3.62 -0.23
CA ASP A 64 -12.35 -3.67 0.86
C ASP A 64 -12.05 -2.28 1.44
N GLY A 65 -11.70 -1.33 0.58
CA GLY A 65 -11.35 0.04 0.97
C GLY A 65 -12.48 0.77 1.67
N MET A 66 -13.72 0.69 1.15
CA MET A 66 -14.87 1.38 1.74
C MET A 66 -15.22 0.83 3.12
N ILE A 67 -15.16 -0.50 3.31
CA ILE A 67 -15.36 -1.12 4.64
C ILE A 67 -14.30 -0.63 5.63
N LEU A 68 -13.02 -0.65 5.24
CA LEU A 68 -11.93 -0.22 6.11
C LEU A 68 -12.02 1.27 6.44
N ALA A 69 -12.27 2.12 5.45
CA ALA A 69 -12.40 3.56 5.64
C ALA A 69 -13.58 3.91 6.53
N ARG A 70 -14.70 3.22 6.39
CA ARG A 70 -15.89 3.37 7.24
C ARG A 70 -15.60 2.96 8.68
N HIS A 71 -14.85 1.87 8.88
CA HIS A 71 -14.45 1.44 10.23
C HIS A 71 -13.52 2.45 10.93
N MET A 72 -12.67 3.14 10.17
CA MET A 72 -11.79 4.18 10.72
C MET A 72 -12.54 5.47 11.03
N SER A 73 -13.30 5.98 10.05
CA SER A 73 -13.87 7.33 10.08
C SER A 73 -15.22 7.41 10.80
N GLY A 74 -15.97 6.31 10.84
CA GLY A 74 -17.38 6.32 11.27
C GLY A 74 -18.33 6.98 10.26
N GLU A 75 -17.84 7.43 9.10
CA GLU A 75 -18.63 8.10 8.07
C GLU A 75 -19.56 7.12 7.36
N THR A 76 -20.75 7.59 6.94
CA THR A 76 -21.74 6.78 6.20
C THR A 76 -21.80 7.11 4.71
N PHE A 77 -21.06 8.13 4.26
CA PHE A 77 -21.01 8.51 2.85
C PHE A 77 -20.64 7.33 1.93
N GLY A 78 -21.23 7.32 0.73
CA GLY A 78 -21.01 6.29 -0.29
C GLY A 78 -21.61 4.90 0.02
N ALA A 79 -22.45 4.74 1.05
CA ALA A 79 -23.03 3.44 1.41
C ALA A 79 -23.85 2.80 0.27
N GLU A 80 -24.61 3.60 -0.49
CA GLU A 80 -25.35 3.10 -1.66
C GLU A 80 -24.42 2.64 -2.78
N THR A 81 -23.33 3.38 -3.03
CA THR A 81 -22.30 2.99 -4.00
C THR A 81 -21.58 1.71 -3.57
N GLU A 82 -21.25 1.58 -2.29
CA GLU A 82 -20.66 0.36 -1.75
C GLU A 82 -21.58 -0.85 -1.94
N GLN A 83 -22.89 -0.68 -1.68
CA GLN A 83 -23.88 -1.73 -1.92
C GLN A 83 -23.97 -2.07 -3.41
N ARG A 84 -23.93 -1.07 -4.31
CA ARG A 84 -23.90 -1.31 -5.76
C ARG A 84 -22.66 -2.11 -6.19
N TYR A 85 -21.49 -1.77 -5.67
CA TYR A 85 -20.27 -2.54 -5.93
C TYR A 85 -20.40 -3.98 -5.45
N ARG A 86 -20.98 -4.21 -4.27
CA ARG A 86 -21.23 -5.56 -3.73
C ARG A 86 -22.21 -6.35 -4.61
N ASP A 87 -23.29 -5.73 -5.04
CA ASP A 87 -24.28 -6.35 -5.93
C ASP A 87 -23.63 -6.76 -7.26
N ASN A 88 -22.92 -5.85 -7.92
CA ASN A 88 -22.18 -6.12 -9.16
C ASN A 88 -21.11 -7.20 -8.95
N PHE A 89 -20.36 -7.13 -7.86
CA PHE A 89 -19.28 -8.07 -7.56
C PHE A 89 -19.78 -9.52 -7.47
N MET A 90 -20.97 -9.73 -6.91
CA MET A 90 -21.57 -11.07 -6.83
C MET A 90 -22.00 -11.62 -8.20
N THR A 91 -22.27 -10.77 -9.20
CA THR A 91 -22.62 -11.23 -10.55
C THR A 91 -21.41 -11.70 -11.36
N PHE A 92 -20.18 -11.45 -10.89
CA PHE A 92 -18.97 -11.86 -11.62
C PHE A 92 -18.63 -13.34 -11.44
N PHE A 93 -19.21 -14.01 -10.45
CA PHE A 93 -18.94 -15.41 -10.17
C PHE A 93 -19.69 -16.34 -11.13
N LYS A 94 -19.00 -17.35 -11.64
CA LYS A 94 -19.63 -18.49 -12.32
C LYS A 94 -19.81 -19.67 -11.35
N ASP A 95 -20.50 -20.71 -11.82
CA ASP A 95 -20.78 -21.94 -11.06
C ASP A 95 -19.52 -22.66 -10.61
N ASP A 96 -18.40 -22.47 -11.32
CA ASP A 96 -17.12 -23.07 -10.99
C ASP A 96 -16.45 -22.41 -9.76
N GLY A 97 -16.97 -21.28 -9.28
CA GLY A 97 -16.49 -20.53 -8.11
C GLY A 97 -15.44 -19.47 -8.41
N LEU A 98 -15.01 -19.28 -9.66
CA LEU A 98 -14.12 -18.19 -10.03
C LEU A 98 -14.90 -16.91 -10.39
N SER A 99 -14.29 -15.76 -10.16
CA SER A 99 -14.81 -14.47 -10.62
C SER A 99 -14.25 -14.16 -12.01
N TYR A 100 -15.12 -13.79 -12.95
CA TYR A 100 -14.76 -13.53 -14.35
C TYR A 100 -14.90 -12.06 -14.70
N ARG A 101 -13.96 -11.56 -15.51
CA ARG A 101 -14.13 -10.31 -16.24
C ARG A 101 -15.32 -10.41 -17.18
N GLN A 102 -16.07 -9.31 -17.29
CA GLN A 102 -17.28 -9.24 -18.09
C GLN A 102 -16.98 -8.63 -19.47
N GLU A 103 -17.89 -8.83 -20.40
CA GLU A 103 -17.83 -8.16 -21.70
C GLU A 103 -17.99 -6.65 -21.52
N ASN A 104 -17.26 -5.87 -22.32
CA ASN A 104 -17.42 -4.42 -22.38
C ASN A 104 -17.79 -4.03 -23.82
N PRO A 105 -18.86 -3.23 -24.04
CA PRO A 105 -19.33 -2.90 -25.39
C PRO A 105 -18.30 -2.12 -26.23
N ASN A 106 -17.31 -1.50 -25.58
CA ASN A 106 -16.27 -0.70 -26.23
C ASN A 106 -14.97 -1.47 -26.48
N PHE A 107 -14.81 -2.68 -25.92
CA PHE A 107 -13.58 -3.46 -26.01
C PHE A 107 -13.86 -4.93 -26.34
N GLY A 108 -13.10 -5.50 -27.28
CA GLY A 108 -13.22 -6.91 -27.66
C GLY A 108 -12.54 -7.88 -26.68
N TRP A 109 -12.72 -7.70 -25.37
CA TRP A 109 -12.12 -8.57 -24.35
C TRP A 109 -12.94 -9.84 -24.17
N GLU A 110 -12.29 -11.00 -24.23
CA GLU A 110 -12.93 -12.26 -23.91
C GLU A 110 -13.07 -12.43 -22.39
N PRO A 111 -14.23 -12.88 -21.88
CA PRO A 111 -14.42 -13.19 -20.47
C PRO A 111 -13.39 -14.23 -19.96
N ASN A 112 -12.68 -13.89 -18.89
CA ASN A 112 -11.68 -14.75 -18.28
C ASN A 112 -11.58 -14.51 -16.77
N ALA A 113 -11.16 -15.55 -16.03
CA ALA A 113 -10.80 -15.44 -14.63
C ALA A 113 -9.32 -15.08 -14.54
N ASN A 114 -9.01 -13.79 -14.47
CA ASN A 114 -7.64 -13.31 -14.34
C ASN A 114 -7.13 -13.48 -12.89
N LEU A 115 -5.91 -14.00 -12.74
CA LEU A 115 -5.36 -14.37 -11.43
C LEU A 115 -4.91 -13.17 -10.60
N ILE A 116 -4.66 -12.01 -11.23
CA ILE A 116 -4.44 -10.76 -10.48
C ILE A 116 -5.75 -10.30 -9.83
N ASP A 117 -6.89 -10.50 -10.50
CA ASP A 117 -8.20 -10.11 -9.99
C ASP A 117 -8.64 -11.02 -8.85
N GLN A 118 -8.40 -12.33 -8.97
CA GLN A 118 -8.80 -13.29 -7.93
C GLN A 118 -8.22 -12.93 -6.56
N ARG A 119 -7.04 -12.30 -6.50
CA ARG A 119 -6.47 -11.78 -5.25
C ARG A 119 -7.36 -10.74 -4.59
N ALA A 120 -7.84 -9.75 -5.35
CA ALA A 120 -8.74 -8.72 -4.83
C ALA A 120 -10.12 -9.30 -4.50
N VAL A 121 -10.54 -10.34 -5.22
CA VAL A 121 -11.80 -11.05 -4.99
C VAL A 121 -11.79 -11.70 -3.61
N ILE A 122 -10.80 -12.55 -3.30
CA ILE A 122 -10.73 -13.18 -1.98
C ILE A 122 -10.49 -12.16 -0.86
N LEU A 123 -9.74 -11.09 -1.12
CA LEU A 123 -9.54 -10.00 -0.16
C LEU A 123 -10.88 -9.33 0.22
N SER A 124 -11.67 -8.96 -0.79
CA SER A 124 -13.00 -8.36 -0.63
C SER A 124 -13.95 -9.25 0.16
N LEU A 125 -14.10 -10.51 -0.27
CA LEU A 125 -14.95 -11.49 0.40
C LEU A 125 -14.56 -11.67 1.87
N THR A 126 -13.26 -11.70 2.15
CA THR A 126 -12.74 -11.84 3.52
C THR A 126 -13.08 -10.62 4.38
N THR A 127 -12.81 -9.41 3.89
CA THR A 127 -13.10 -8.17 4.61
C THR A 127 -14.61 -7.98 4.81
N TRP A 128 -15.41 -8.29 3.79
CA TRP A 128 -16.87 -8.22 3.85
C TRP A 128 -17.44 -9.23 4.85
N TYR A 129 -17.00 -10.49 4.80
CA TYR A 129 -17.43 -11.49 5.79
C TYR A 129 -16.99 -11.10 7.21
N MET A 130 -15.76 -10.61 7.39
CA MET A 130 -15.27 -10.14 8.69
C MET A 130 -16.15 -9.01 9.27
N ALA A 131 -16.64 -8.11 8.42
CA ALA A 131 -17.45 -6.97 8.83
C ALA A 131 -18.93 -7.32 9.11
N THR A 132 -19.47 -8.37 8.48
CA THR A 132 -20.92 -8.63 8.45
C THR A 132 -21.35 -9.98 9.02
N GLY A 133 -20.46 -10.98 8.99
CA GLY A 133 -20.82 -12.37 9.29
C GLY A 133 -21.78 -12.99 8.26
N ASP A 134 -21.98 -12.39 7.09
CA ASP A 134 -22.95 -12.87 6.09
C ASP A 134 -22.57 -14.26 5.55
N ALA A 135 -23.44 -15.24 5.76
CA ALA A 135 -23.25 -16.61 5.34
C ALA A 135 -23.13 -16.76 3.82
N LYS A 136 -23.79 -15.92 3.01
CA LYS A 136 -23.69 -15.97 1.54
C LYS A 136 -22.31 -15.54 1.06
N VAL A 137 -21.73 -14.52 1.70
CA VAL A 137 -20.38 -14.04 1.41
C VAL A 137 -19.36 -15.13 1.79
N LYS A 138 -19.57 -15.78 2.94
CA LYS A 138 -18.74 -16.92 3.34
C LYS A 138 -18.82 -18.08 2.35
N GLU A 139 -20.03 -18.45 1.91
CA GLU A 139 -20.21 -19.52 0.92
C GLU A 139 -19.49 -19.18 -0.39
N ALA A 140 -19.63 -17.95 -0.88
CA ALA A 140 -18.91 -17.50 -2.06
C ALA A 140 -17.38 -17.58 -1.88
N ALA A 141 -16.87 -17.19 -0.72
CA ALA A 141 -15.44 -17.28 -0.39
C ALA A 141 -14.94 -18.73 -0.32
N ASP A 142 -15.70 -19.64 0.31
CA ASP A 142 -15.36 -21.06 0.39
C ASP A 142 -15.30 -21.69 -1.01
N ARG A 143 -16.32 -21.45 -1.85
CA ARG A 143 -16.34 -21.91 -3.24
C ARG A 143 -15.18 -21.32 -4.04
N HIS A 144 -14.86 -20.06 -3.81
CA HIS A 144 -13.78 -19.37 -4.50
C HIS A 144 -12.40 -19.94 -4.15
N VAL A 145 -12.13 -20.17 -2.87
CA VAL A 145 -10.89 -20.84 -2.41
C VAL A 145 -10.79 -22.25 -2.97
N ALA A 146 -11.89 -23.03 -2.94
CA ALA A 146 -11.93 -24.36 -3.53
C ALA A 146 -11.64 -24.33 -5.04
N ALA A 147 -12.14 -23.31 -5.76
CA ALA A 147 -11.88 -23.11 -7.17
C ALA A 147 -10.41 -22.79 -7.46
N LEU A 148 -9.80 -21.87 -6.70
CA LEU A 148 -8.38 -21.55 -6.78
C LEU A 148 -7.50 -22.79 -6.55
N LYS A 149 -7.85 -23.60 -5.53
CA LYS A 149 -7.18 -24.88 -5.26
C LYS A 149 -7.35 -25.89 -6.38
N ARG A 150 -8.55 -25.98 -6.96
CA ARG A 150 -8.85 -26.89 -8.07
C ARG A 150 -7.98 -26.59 -9.29
N ILE A 151 -7.86 -25.31 -9.68
CA ILE A 151 -7.15 -24.91 -10.90
C ILE A 151 -5.63 -24.86 -10.75
N ALA A 152 -5.09 -24.84 -9.52
CA ALA A 152 -3.65 -24.88 -9.31
C ALA A 152 -3.03 -26.18 -9.85
N ILE A 153 -1.93 -26.05 -10.59
CA ILE A 153 -1.09 -27.17 -11.03
C ILE A 153 -0.29 -27.66 -9.83
N LYS A 154 -0.39 -28.96 -9.54
CA LYS A 154 0.13 -29.57 -8.32
C LYS A 154 1.37 -30.39 -8.63
N GLU A 155 2.51 -29.95 -8.11
CA GLU A 155 3.71 -30.79 -8.01
C GLU A 155 3.92 -31.21 -6.55
N ARG A 156 4.88 -32.11 -6.33
CA ARG A 156 5.19 -32.65 -5.01
C ARG A 156 5.59 -31.56 -4.00
N GLU A 157 6.36 -30.58 -4.45
CA GLU A 157 7.02 -29.59 -3.57
C GLU A 157 6.40 -28.20 -3.68
N VAL A 158 5.81 -27.87 -4.82
CA VAL A 158 5.27 -26.53 -5.09
C VAL A 158 4.01 -26.64 -5.95
N TRP A 159 3.10 -25.69 -5.80
CA TRP A 159 1.96 -25.51 -6.70
C TRP A 159 2.07 -24.18 -7.42
N TYR A 160 1.44 -24.06 -8.59
CA TYR A 160 1.51 -22.83 -9.38
C TYR A 160 0.34 -22.66 -10.34
N TYR A 161 0.21 -21.44 -10.85
CA TYR A 161 -0.62 -21.12 -12.00
C TYR A 161 0.24 -20.93 -13.25
N PRO A 162 -0.06 -21.61 -14.36
CA PRO A 162 0.78 -21.59 -15.56
C PRO A 162 0.54 -20.36 -16.45
N ALA A 163 -0.53 -19.59 -16.21
CA ALA A 163 -0.90 -18.41 -16.96
C ALA A 163 -1.64 -17.39 -16.08
N SER A 164 -1.76 -16.14 -16.58
CA SER A 164 -2.49 -15.06 -15.90
C SER A 164 -4.00 -15.18 -16.04
N GLU A 165 -4.49 -15.96 -17.00
CA GLU A 165 -5.90 -16.04 -17.36
C GLU A 165 -6.34 -17.51 -17.40
N TYR A 166 -7.44 -17.80 -16.70
CA TYR A 166 -8.15 -19.06 -16.77
C TYR A 166 -9.46 -18.87 -17.55
N LYS A 167 -9.68 -19.69 -18.59
CA LYS A 167 -10.88 -19.62 -19.45
C LYS A 167 -11.74 -20.87 -19.24
N GLU A 168 -12.91 -20.90 -19.86
CA GLU A 168 -13.81 -22.07 -19.81
C GLU A 168 -13.15 -23.35 -20.34
N GLY A 169 -12.26 -23.23 -21.33
CA GLY A 169 -11.42 -24.33 -21.81
C GLY A 169 -10.23 -24.71 -20.91
N GLY A 170 -10.08 -24.07 -19.76
CA GLY A 170 -8.98 -24.27 -18.82
C GLY A 170 -7.76 -23.36 -19.07
N TRP A 171 -6.59 -23.85 -18.69
CA TRP A 171 -5.32 -23.14 -18.89
C TRP A 171 -4.89 -23.14 -20.37
N PRO A 172 -4.36 -22.03 -20.91
CA PRO A 172 -3.95 -21.96 -22.31
C PRO A 172 -2.73 -22.84 -22.65
N SER A 173 -1.91 -23.23 -21.67
CA SER A 173 -0.81 -24.18 -21.86
C SER A 173 -0.41 -24.85 -20.54
N ALA A 174 -0.48 -26.18 -20.49
CA ALA A 174 0.03 -26.95 -19.34
C ALA A 174 1.56 -27.00 -19.29
N ASN A 175 2.25 -26.77 -20.42
CA ASN A 175 3.71 -26.84 -20.53
C ASN A 175 4.42 -25.50 -20.28
N ALA A 176 3.68 -24.43 -19.93
CA ALA A 176 4.24 -23.09 -19.80
C ALA A 176 5.42 -23.02 -18.82
N MET A 177 5.42 -23.78 -17.72
CA MET A 177 6.53 -23.79 -16.77
C MET A 177 7.76 -24.57 -17.30
N LEU A 178 7.56 -25.74 -17.91
CA LEU A 178 8.64 -26.53 -18.53
C LEU A 178 9.39 -25.74 -19.61
N LEU A 179 8.67 -24.88 -20.33
CA LEU A 179 9.21 -24.01 -21.37
C LEU A 179 9.70 -22.65 -20.84
N ARG A 180 9.59 -22.39 -19.53
CA ARG A 180 9.85 -21.07 -18.89
C ARG A 180 9.04 -19.92 -19.50
N LEU A 181 7.86 -20.23 -20.01
CA LEU A 181 6.85 -19.30 -20.51
C LEU A 181 5.83 -18.92 -19.44
N ALA A 182 5.94 -19.48 -18.22
CA ALA A 182 5.06 -19.14 -17.11
C ALA A 182 5.24 -17.66 -16.73
N PRO A 183 4.15 -16.90 -16.60
CA PRO A 183 4.23 -15.49 -16.23
C PRO A 183 4.64 -15.34 -14.75
N ASP A 184 5.07 -14.13 -14.36
CA ASP A 184 5.71 -13.84 -13.07
C ASP A 184 5.02 -14.51 -11.85
N PRO A 185 5.63 -15.52 -11.20
CA PRO A 185 4.99 -16.30 -10.12
C PRO A 185 4.70 -15.45 -8.89
N ALA A 186 5.44 -14.35 -8.68
CA ALA A 186 5.14 -13.39 -7.63
C ALA A 186 3.75 -12.75 -7.86
N ALA A 187 3.40 -12.41 -9.11
CA ALA A 187 2.17 -11.69 -9.43
C ALA A 187 0.90 -12.50 -9.10
N PHE A 188 0.90 -13.81 -9.36
CA PHE A 188 -0.29 -14.67 -9.25
C PHE A 188 -0.29 -15.59 -8.04
N CYS A 189 0.85 -16.18 -7.69
CA CYS A 189 0.95 -17.09 -6.55
C CYS A 189 1.35 -16.31 -5.29
N GLY A 190 2.48 -15.61 -5.34
CA GLY A 190 3.07 -14.93 -4.20
C GLY A 190 2.12 -13.92 -3.53
N ARG A 191 1.51 -13.04 -4.32
CA ARG A 191 0.59 -12.02 -3.80
C ARG A 191 -0.77 -12.56 -3.36
N LEU A 192 -1.15 -13.76 -3.82
CA LEU A 192 -2.41 -14.39 -3.44
C LEU A 192 -2.34 -15.00 -2.04
N VAL A 193 -1.13 -15.29 -1.54
CA VAL A 193 -0.89 -15.84 -0.20
C VAL A 193 -1.48 -14.94 0.90
N MET A 194 -1.31 -13.61 0.83
CA MET A 194 -1.76 -12.71 1.90
C MET A 194 -3.28 -12.79 2.15
N PRO A 195 -4.16 -12.59 1.15
CA PRO A 195 -5.59 -12.65 1.43
C PRO A 195 -6.10 -14.08 1.68
N LEU A 196 -5.48 -15.12 1.11
CA LEU A 196 -5.78 -16.52 1.47
C LEU A 196 -5.46 -16.79 2.94
N LEU A 197 -4.29 -16.35 3.42
CA LEU A 197 -3.91 -16.48 4.81
C LEU A 197 -4.89 -15.72 5.71
N LYS A 198 -5.30 -14.50 5.32
CA LYS A 198 -6.28 -13.73 6.06
C LYS A 198 -7.64 -14.44 6.16
N TYR A 199 -8.06 -15.12 5.09
CA TYR A 199 -9.28 -15.93 5.10
C TYR A 199 -9.14 -17.16 6.01
N HIS A 200 -7.98 -17.82 5.99
CA HIS A 200 -7.68 -18.91 6.91
C HIS A 200 -7.70 -18.47 8.37
N GLU A 201 -7.05 -17.35 8.72
CA GLU A 201 -7.07 -16.79 10.08
C GLU A 201 -8.49 -16.55 10.59
N LEU A 202 -9.40 -16.12 9.70
CA LEU A 202 -10.78 -15.80 10.03
C LEU A 202 -11.68 -17.04 10.16
N THR A 203 -11.43 -18.09 9.37
CA THR A 203 -12.38 -19.20 9.18
C THR A 203 -11.85 -20.58 9.53
N GLY A 204 -10.54 -20.74 9.64
CA GLY A 204 -9.86 -22.04 9.73
C GLY A 204 -9.80 -22.81 8.40
N SER A 205 -10.12 -22.19 7.25
CA SER A 205 -10.12 -22.85 5.93
C SER A 205 -8.79 -23.53 5.61
N GLN A 206 -8.79 -24.87 5.57
CA GLN A 206 -7.58 -25.65 5.30
C GLN A 206 -7.15 -25.55 3.84
N ASP A 207 -8.10 -25.40 2.91
CA ASP A 207 -7.80 -25.22 1.49
C ASP A 207 -7.02 -23.92 1.24
N ALA A 208 -7.40 -22.83 1.92
CA ALA A 208 -6.68 -21.57 1.83
C ALA A 208 -5.26 -21.69 2.41
N PHE A 209 -5.11 -22.37 3.54
CA PHE A 209 -3.80 -22.58 4.17
C PHE A 209 -2.87 -23.44 3.33
N GLU A 210 -3.38 -24.53 2.75
CA GLU A 210 -2.60 -25.40 1.87
C GLU A 210 -2.10 -24.66 0.62
N LEU A 211 -2.96 -23.82 0.02
CA LEU A 211 -2.54 -22.93 -1.07
C LEU A 211 -1.40 -22.00 -0.63
N CYS A 212 -1.50 -21.40 0.56
CA CYS A 212 -0.43 -20.56 1.11
C CYS A 212 0.89 -21.33 1.23
N GLN A 213 0.87 -22.56 1.77
CA GLN A 213 2.06 -23.39 1.95
C GLN A 213 2.78 -23.62 0.61
N PHE A 214 2.06 -24.11 -0.40
CA PHE A 214 2.65 -24.46 -1.69
C PHE A 214 3.07 -23.24 -2.51
N PHE A 215 2.37 -22.11 -2.40
CA PHE A 215 2.76 -20.87 -3.08
C PHE A 215 3.94 -20.19 -2.41
N VAL A 216 4.05 -20.21 -1.08
CA VAL A 216 5.26 -19.73 -0.39
C VAL A 216 6.46 -20.59 -0.77
N ALA A 217 6.32 -21.92 -0.79
CA ALA A 217 7.37 -22.83 -1.25
C ALA A 217 7.78 -22.53 -2.69
N LEU A 218 6.83 -22.31 -3.61
CA LEU A 218 7.13 -21.89 -4.98
C LEU A 218 8.04 -20.66 -5.01
N ILE A 219 7.68 -19.61 -4.26
CA ILE A 219 8.43 -18.36 -4.28
C ILE A 219 9.83 -18.53 -3.69
N VAL A 220 9.93 -19.13 -2.51
CA VAL A 220 11.19 -19.21 -1.76
C VAL A 220 12.16 -20.22 -2.38
N GLU A 221 11.66 -21.34 -2.91
CA GLU A 221 12.51 -22.47 -3.30
C GLU A 221 12.78 -22.56 -4.80
N ARG A 222 11.85 -22.10 -5.65
CA ARG A 222 11.92 -22.36 -7.10
C ARG A 222 11.80 -21.14 -8.01
N SER A 223 11.14 -20.08 -7.57
CA SER A 223 10.74 -18.99 -8.48
C SER A 223 11.90 -18.17 -9.03
N GLY A 224 12.99 -18.02 -8.27
CA GLY A 224 14.11 -17.14 -8.62
C GLY A 224 13.77 -15.65 -8.67
N VAL A 225 12.61 -15.23 -8.16
CA VAL A 225 12.17 -13.82 -8.19
C VAL A 225 12.92 -12.91 -7.20
N PHE A 226 13.52 -13.52 -6.17
CA PHE A 226 14.46 -12.89 -5.25
C PHE A 226 15.82 -13.58 -5.37
N ASN A 227 16.88 -12.80 -5.48
CA ASN A 227 18.25 -13.31 -5.48
C ASN A 227 18.68 -13.74 -4.07
N LYS A 228 19.78 -14.51 -3.98
CA LYS A 228 20.29 -15.02 -2.69
C LYS A 228 20.63 -13.92 -1.69
N ASP A 229 21.05 -12.75 -2.18
CA ASP A 229 21.38 -11.55 -1.40
C ASP A 229 20.14 -10.72 -1.01
N GLY A 230 18.94 -11.13 -1.43
CA GLY A 230 17.67 -10.42 -1.17
C GLY A 230 17.31 -9.39 -2.24
N SER A 231 18.18 -9.13 -3.22
CA SER A 231 17.86 -8.22 -4.32
C SER A 231 16.76 -8.78 -5.22
N PHE A 232 15.94 -7.89 -5.80
CA PHE A 232 14.88 -8.32 -6.71
C PHE A 232 15.50 -8.76 -8.05
N ASN A 233 15.08 -9.92 -8.55
CA ASN A 233 15.50 -10.36 -9.88
C ASN A 233 14.72 -9.59 -10.95
N ASP A 234 15.47 -8.89 -11.80
CA ASP A 234 15.01 -7.96 -12.84
C ASP A 234 14.99 -8.60 -14.24
N ALA A 235 15.19 -9.92 -14.34
CA ALA A 235 15.16 -10.64 -15.61
C ALA A 235 13.78 -10.56 -16.28
N LEU A 236 13.77 -10.42 -17.61
CA LEU A 236 12.55 -10.19 -18.41
C LEU A 236 11.49 -11.30 -18.28
N ALA A 237 11.91 -12.54 -17.99
CA ALA A 237 10.99 -13.65 -17.70
C ALA A 237 10.06 -13.37 -16.49
N TYR A 238 10.46 -12.47 -15.59
CA TYR A 238 9.77 -12.15 -14.34
C TYR A 238 9.32 -10.69 -14.29
N ARG A 239 8.82 -10.17 -15.43
CA ARG A 239 8.19 -8.84 -15.59
C ARG A 239 9.04 -7.70 -14.99
N SER A 240 10.27 -7.56 -15.48
CA SER A 240 11.24 -6.47 -15.21
C SER A 240 11.44 -6.08 -13.73
N GLY A 241 11.08 -6.95 -12.78
CA GLY A 241 11.16 -6.65 -11.35
C GLY A 241 10.14 -5.61 -10.87
N HIS A 242 8.90 -5.60 -11.39
CA HIS A 242 7.84 -4.69 -10.94
C HIS A 242 7.72 -4.65 -9.40
N PHE A 243 7.93 -3.44 -8.85
CA PHE A 243 8.28 -3.25 -7.45
C PHE A 243 7.11 -3.60 -6.52
N HIS A 244 5.91 -3.16 -6.88
CA HIS A 244 4.66 -3.52 -6.22
C HIS A 244 4.44 -5.04 -6.17
N THR A 245 4.78 -5.76 -7.25
CA THR A 245 4.58 -7.23 -7.26
C THR A 245 5.51 -7.95 -6.29
N ARG A 246 6.77 -7.53 -6.24
CA ARG A 246 7.78 -8.10 -5.34
C ARG A 246 7.46 -7.81 -3.88
N LEU A 247 7.15 -6.55 -3.57
CA LEU A 247 6.82 -6.14 -2.20
C LEU A 247 5.54 -6.78 -1.67
N GLY A 248 4.47 -6.83 -2.46
CA GLY A 248 3.25 -7.53 -2.05
C GLY A 248 3.47 -9.02 -1.78
N THR A 249 4.45 -9.64 -2.47
CA THR A 249 4.87 -11.02 -2.18
C THR A 249 5.69 -11.11 -0.90
N LEU A 250 6.57 -10.13 -0.64
CA LEU A 250 7.32 -10.07 0.63
C LEU A 250 6.41 -9.86 1.84
N ASP A 251 5.39 -9.00 1.74
CA ASP A 251 4.38 -8.85 2.78
C ASP A 251 3.69 -10.19 3.07
N ALA A 252 3.30 -10.91 2.01
CA ALA A 252 2.65 -12.20 2.14
C ALA A 252 3.56 -13.26 2.81
N ILE A 253 4.84 -13.33 2.44
CA ILE A 253 5.82 -14.24 3.06
C ILE A 253 6.09 -13.86 4.51
N ALA A 254 6.25 -12.57 4.81
CA ALA A 254 6.46 -12.09 6.18
C ALA A 254 5.29 -12.46 7.08
N ARG A 255 4.05 -12.27 6.59
CA ARG A 255 2.83 -12.65 7.33
C ARG A 255 2.73 -14.15 7.52
N PHE A 256 3.00 -14.92 6.47
CA PHE A 256 2.97 -16.37 6.56
C PHE A 256 4.00 -16.90 7.56
N GLY A 257 5.25 -16.42 7.50
CA GLY A 257 6.28 -16.76 8.49
C GLY A 257 5.92 -16.36 9.92
N ALA A 258 5.26 -15.21 10.10
CA ALA A 258 4.79 -14.78 11.42
C ALA A 258 3.66 -15.68 11.94
N PHE A 259 2.74 -16.10 11.07
CA PHE A 259 1.64 -17.00 11.41
C PHE A 259 2.12 -18.41 11.76
N THR A 260 3.07 -18.96 10.99
CA THR A 260 3.60 -20.32 11.20
C THR A 260 4.71 -20.39 12.25
N GLY A 261 5.23 -19.24 12.70
CA GLY A 261 6.40 -19.19 13.59
C GLY A 261 7.72 -19.53 12.89
N ASP A 262 7.77 -19.50 11.56
CA ASP A 262 8.96 -19.80 10.77
C ASP A 262 9.89 -18.58 10.70
N ALA A 263 10.89 -18.57 11.59
CA ALA A 263 11.91 -17.53 11.63
C ALA A 263 12.75 -17.44 10.35
N SER A 264 12.88 -18.52 9.57
CA SER A 264 13.64 -18.53 8.32
C SER A 264 12.94 -17.71 7.22
N LEU A 265 11.60 -17.80 7.16
CA LEU A 265 10.78 -16.98 6.27
C LEU A 265 10.78 -15.51 6.68
N ILE A 266 10.75 -15.23 7.98
CA ILE A 266 10.91 -13.86 8.48
C ILE A 266 12.27 -13.29 8.09
N ALA A 267 13.36 -14.05 8.27
CA ALA A 267 14.70 -13.61 7.89
C ALA A 267 14.85 -13.44 6.36
N PHE A 268 14.21 -14.30 5.57
CA PHE A 268 14.12 -14.15 4.11
C PHE A 268 13.43 -12.83 3.73
N ALA A 269 12.28 -12.55 4.34
CA ALA A 269 11.52 -11.33 4.08
C ALA A 269 12.28 -10.08 4.53
N GLU A 270 12.93 -10.10 5.70
CA GLU A 270 13.70 -8.95 6.20
C GLU A 270 14.90 -8.63 5.31
N LYS A 271 15.65 -9.64 4.86
CA LYS A 271 16.79 -9.45 3.96
C LYS A 271 16.38 -8.71 2.68
N SER A 272 15.30 -9.17 2.06
CA SER A 272 14.80 -8.60 0.80
C SER A 272 14.14 -7.22 1.03
N TYR A 273 13.45 -7.03 2.15
CA TYR A 273 12.90 -5.74 2.57
C TYR A 273 14.00 -4.70 2.82
N ALA A 274 15.08 -5.09 3.51
CA ALA A 274 16.22 -4.22 3.76
C ALA A 274 16.89 -3.76 2.46
N TRP A 275 17.03 -4.66 1.48
CA TRP A 275 17.48 -4.28 0.14
C TRP A 275 16.48 -3.35 -0.55
N ALA A 276 15.18 -3.65 -0.52
CA ALA A 276 14.16 -2.82 -1.16
C ALA A 276 14.18 -1.37 -0.64
N LEU A 277 14.41 -1.16 0.67
CA LEU A 277 14.56 0.17 1.25
C LEU A 277 15.73 0.96 0.65
N THR A 278 16.79 0.31 0.14
CA THR A 278 17.91 1.00 -0.53
C THR A 278 17.53 1.56 -1.91
N GLN A 279 16.42 1.06 -2.49
CA GLN A 279 15.88 1.53 -3.76
C GLN A 279 14.82 2.62 -3.57
N CYS A 280 14.45 2.92 -2.32
CA CYS A 280 13.42 3.88 -1.97
C CYS A 280 14.02 5.17 -1.41
N THR A 281 13.26 6.25 -1.46
CA THR A 281 13.63 7.46 -0.73
C THR A 281 13.42 7.26 0.77
N ALA A 282 14.14 8.02 1.60
CA ALA A 282 13.95 7.96 3.05
C ALA A 282 12.51 8.32 3.48
N PHE A 283 11.78 9.11 2.69
CA PHE A 283 10.42 9.56 3.02
C PHE A 283 9.31 8.65 2.49
N GLY A 284 9.62 7.61 1.70
CA GLY A 284 8.65 6.57 1.32
C GLY A 284 8.25 6.55 -0.15
N TRP A 285 8.83 7.42 -0.99
CA TRP A 285 8.69 7.26 -2.45
C TRP A 285 9.43 5.99 -2.91
N THR A 286 8.79 5.25 -3.81
CA THR A 286 9.24 3.96 -4.36
C THR A 286 9.28 4.02 -5.89
N PRO A 287 10.20 3.29 -6.54
CA PRO A 287 10.16 3.10 -8.00
C PRO A 287 9.02 2.15 -8.40
N GLY A 288 8.50 2.26 -9.62
CA GLY A 288 7.44 1.40 -10.16
C GLY A 288 7.97 0.03 -10.58
N ASP A 289 9.16 -0.02 -11.15
CA ASP A 289 9.94 -1.23 -11.39
C ASP A 289 11.44 -0.93 -11.37
N MET A 290 12.28 -1.96 -11.54
CA MET A 290 13.74 -1.82 -11.45
C MET A 290 14.39 -1.28 -12.74
N LYS A 291 13.61 -0.99 -13.80
CA LYS A 291 14.09 -0.60 -15.14
C LYS A 291 13.25 0.51 -15.77
N GLU A 292 12.16 0.14 -16.44
CA GLU A 292 11.37 1.01 -17.32
C GLU A 292 10.57 2.05 -16.54
N GLN A 293 10.11 1.70 -15.33
CA GLN A 293 9.30 2.54 -14.45
C GLN A 293 10.08 2.98 -13.21
N ALA A 294 11.41 3.07 -13.31
CA ALA A 294 12.27 3.41 -12.17
C ALA A 294 12.02 4.81 -11.58
N TYR A 295 11.21 5.64 -12.24
CA TYR A 295 10.87 7.01 -11.84
C TYR A 295 9.38 7.24 -11.63
N GLU A 296 8.57 6.18 -11.60
CA GLU A 296 7.11 6.27 -11.47
C GLU A 296 6.66 5.62 -10.16
N HIS A 297 6.26 6.42 -9.17
CA HIS A 297 5.79 5.88 -7.92
C HIS A 297 4.34 5.45 -7.97
N GLU A 298 4.11 4.20 -7.58
CA GLU A 298 2.80 3.65 -7.31
C GLU A 298 2.54 3.55 -5.80
N THR A 299 1.46 4.19 -5.31
CA THR A 299 1.07 4.14 -3.89
C THR A 299 0.98 2.71 -3.37
N CYS A 300 0.54 1.77 -4.21
CA CYS A 300 0.41 0.38 -3.80
C CYS A 300 1.72 -0.24 -3.30
N SER A 301 2.85 0.10 -3.92
CA SER A 301 4.16 -0.42 -3.50
C SER A 301 4.63 0.16 -2.17
N LEU A 302 4.35 1.44 -1.90
CA LEU A 302 4.58 2.02 -0.57
C LEU A 302 3.74 1.33 0.50
N VAL A 303 2.48 1.01 0.20
CA VAL A 303 1.60 0.31 1.14
C VAL A 303 2.13 -1.10 1.44
N ASP A 304 2.67 -1.81 0.45
CA ASP A 304 3.31 -3.11 0.69
C ASP A 304 4.59 -2.98 1.55
N LEU A 305 5.36 -1.89 1.41
CA LEU A 305 6.48 -1.60 2.32
C LEU A 305 5.99 -1.37 3.75
N ILE A 306 4.95 -0.55 3.91
CA ILE A 306 4.30 -0.30 5.22
C ILE A 306 3.85 -1.62 5.83
N ALA A 307 3.20 -2.48 5.05
CA ALA A 307 2.69 -3.75 5.51
C ALA A 307 3.78 -4.74 5.94
N THR A 308 4.80 -4.88 5.09
CA THR A 308 5.96 -5.73 5.37
C THR A 308 6.69 -5.22 6.62
N GLY A 309 6.95 -3.92 6.71
CA GLY A 309 7.64 -3.28 7.83
C GLY A 309 6.90 -3.46 9.16
N ILE A 310 5.57 -3.35 9.18
CA ILE A 310 4.75 -3.63 10.37
C ILE A 310 4.90 -5.09 10.80
N THR A 311 4.80 -6.03 9.86
CA THR A 311 4.92 -7.46 10.17
C THR A 311 6.31 -7.78 10.72
N LEU A 312 7.37 -7.28 10.09
CA LEU A 312 8.75 -7.45 10.58
C LEU A 312 8.97 -6.82 11.96
N ALA A 313 8.41 -5.63 12.20
CA ALA A 313 8.51 -4.96 13.49
C ALA A 313 7.82 -5.74 14.62
N LYS A 314 6.65 -6.33 14.34
CA LYS A 314 5.96 -7.25 15.25
C LYS A 314 6.77 -8.54 15.49
N SER A 315 7.47 -9.03 14.47
CA SER A 315 8.33 -10.21 14.54
C SER A 315 9.71 -9.97 15.19
N GLY A 316 9.99 -8.75 15.67
CA GLY A 316 11.19 -8.45 16.45
C GLY A 316 12.14 -7.42 15.83
N TYR A 317 11.99 -7.09 14.54
CA TYR A 317 12.76 -6.04 13.86
C TYR A 317 12.20 -4.65 14.15
N THR A 318 12.14 -4.30 15.44
CA THR A 318 11.43 -3.11 15.95
C THR A 318 11.92 -1.77 15.39
N LYS A 319 13.16 -1.72 14.85
CA LYS A 319 13.69 -0.59 14.07
C LYS A 319 12.76 -0.13 12.94
N TYR A 320 11.91 -1.02 12.41
CA TYR A 320 11.02 -0.68 11.30
C TYR A 320 9.78 0.10 11.71
N TRP A 321 9.43 0.20 13.00
CA TRP A 321 8.32 1.07 13.41
C TRP A 321 8.56 2.53 13.03
N GLY A 322 9.77 3.06 13.23
CA GLY A 322 10.12 4.43 12.84
C GLY A 322 10.18 4.63 11.33
N VAL A 323 10.62 3.62 10.57
CA VAL A 323 10.60 3.64 9.09
C VAL A 323 9.17 3.74 8.59
N VAL A 324 8.27 2.89 9.10
CA VAL A 324 6.88 2.85 8.68
C VAL A 324 6.14 4.13 9.07
N GLU A 325 6.34 4.68 10.28
CA GLU A 325 5.71 5.95 10.65
C GLU A 325 6.12 7.07 9.69
N ARG A 326 7.40 7.11 9.30
CA ARG A 326 7.91 8.11 8.35
C ARG A 326 7.25 7.99 6.98
N PHE A 327 7.00 6.76 6.52
CA PHE A 327 6.28 6.51 5.27
C PHE A 327 4.81 6.91 5.34
N ILE A 328 4.14 6.61 6.45
CA ILE A 328 2.74 7.00 6.67
C ILE A 328 2.60 8.52 6.71
N ARG A 329 3.44 9.21 7.51
CA ARG A 329 3.35 10.66 7.73
C ARG A 329 3.76 11.49 6.52
N ASN A 330 4.68 10.98 5.72
CA ASN A 330 5.19 11.69 4.55
C ASN A 330 4.50 11.14 3.31
N HIS A 331 5.13 10.20 2.60
CA HIS A 331 4.75 9.89 1.23
C HIS A 331 3.34 9.32 1.09
N LEU A 332 2.83 8.52 2.03
CA LEU A 332 1.48 7.98 1.93
C LEU A 332 0.42 9.09 1.97
N THR A 333 0.49 10.00 2.96
CA THR A 333 -0.50 11.07 3.12
C THR A 333 -0.32 12.21 2.13
N GLU A 334 0.92 12.48 1.71
CA GLU A 334 1.22 13.46 0.65
C GLU A 334 0.83 12.93 -0.75
N SER A 335 0.73 11.60 -0.92
CA SER A 335 0.23 10.98 -2.16
C SER A 335 -1.30 10.92 -2.22
N GLN A 336 -2.02 11.50 -1.25
CA GLN A 336 -3.48 11.61 -1.29
C GLN A 336 -3.90 12.96 -1.92
N LEU A 337 -4.72 12.89 -2.95
CA LEU A 337 -5.15 14.02 -3.77
C LEU A 337 -6.19 14.88 -3.04
N LEU A 338 -5.76 15.97 -2.41
CA LEU A 338 -6.63 16.92 -1.71
C LEU A 338 -6.62 18.33 -2.29
N ASP A 339 -5.83 18.60 -3.32
CA ASP A 339 -5.84 19.87 -4.06
C ASP A 339 -5.97 19.55 -5.55
N LEU A 340 -7.01 20.10 -6.17
CA LEU A 340 -7.45 19.83 -7.53
C LEU A 340 -7.72 21.11 -8.32
N ASP A 341 -7.40 22.30 -7.77
CA ASP A 341 -7.67 23.59 -8.40
C ASP A 341 -6.93 23.77 -9.74
N TRP A 342 -5.96 22.89 -10.02
CA TRP A 342 -5.16 22.83 -11.24
C TRP A 342 -5.75 21.92 -12.32
N VAL A 343 -6.72 21.07 -11.98
CA VAL A 343 -7.36 20.15 -12.94
C VAL A 343 -8.31 20.94 -13.83
N LYS A 344 -8.13 20.78 -15.14
CA LYS A 344 -9.03 21.38 -16.13
C LYS A 344 -10.14 20.41 -16.45
N GLU A 345 -11.37 20.74 -16.09
CA GLU A 345 -12.54 19.90 -16.36
C GLU A 345 -13.58 20.64 -17.20
N THR A 346 -14.56 19.89 -17.70
CA THR A 346 -15.69 20.41 -18.45
C THR A 346 -16.99 19.81 -17.92
N ASP A 347 -18.10 20.52 -18.07
CA ASP A 347 -19.45 19.97 -17.86
C ASP A 347 -20.05 19.43 -19.17
N ASP A 348 -19.33 19.57 -20.29
CA ASP A 348 -19.76 19.06 -21.59
C ASP A 348 -19.63 17.54 -21.66
N ARG A 349 -20.79 16.88 -21.79
CA ARG A 349 -20.91 15.42 -21.85
C ARG A 349 -20.85 14.88 -23.29
N SER A 350 -20.76 15.71 -24.33
CA SER A 350 -20.79 15.25 -25.72
C SER A 350 -19.63 14.33 -26.10
N HIS A 351 -18.55 14.37 -25.34
CA HIS A 351 -17.36 13.54 -25.52
C HIS A 351 -17.34 12.30 -24.62
N ASN A 352 -18.31 12.14 -23.71
CA ASN A 352 -18.41 10.96 -22.87
C ASN A 352 -18.87 9.76 -23.71
N VAL A 353 -18.28 8.59 -23.43
CA VAL A 353 -18.68 7.31 -24.02
C VAL A 353 -18.85 6.32 -22.87
N ALA A 354 -20.11 5.97 -22.59
CA ALA A 354 -20.47 5.05 -21.51
C ALA A 354 -19.68 3.74 -21.57
N GLY A 355 -19.13 3.30 -20.44
CA GLY A 355 -18.29 2.11 -20.36
C GLY A 355 -16.90 2.25 -21.01
N ARG A 356 -16.48 3.47 -21.35
CA ARG A 356 -15.14 3.76 -21.91
C ARG A 356 -14.46 4.96 -21.28
N ILE A 357 -15.07 6.14 -21.35
CA ILE A 357 -14.42 7.40 -20.95
C ILE A 357 -15.44 8.47 -20.54
N SER A 358 -15.11 9.25 -19.51
CA SER A 358 -15.88 10.43 -19.06
C SER A 358 -14.95 11.62 -18.84
N TYR A 359 -15.38 12.82 -19.26
CA TYR A 359 -14.64 14.08 -19.12
C TYR A 359 -15.23 15.03 -18.07
N THR A 360 -16.34 14.62 -17.45
CA THR A 360 -17.13 15.49 -16.57
C THR A 360 -16.97 15.11 -15.11
N ASN A 361 -16.99 16.12 -14.23
CA ASN A 361 -16.91 15.96 -12.77
C ASN A 361 -15.63 15.24 -12.28
N VAL A 362 -14.53 15.30 -13.06
CA VAL A 362 -13.31 14.52 -12.79
C VAL A 362 -12.66 14.95 -11.49
N ALA A 363 -12.57 16.26 -11.21
CA ALA A 363 -11.93 16.75 -10.00
C ALA A 363 -12.70 16.31 -8.74
N ALA A 364 -14.02 16.57 -8.71
CA ALA A 364 -14.85 16.19 -7.57
C ALA A 364 -14.89 14.67 -7.36
N SER A 365 -14.99 13.87 -8.42
CA SER A 365 -14.99 12.41 -8.37
C SER A 365 -13.69 11.80 -7.87
N THR A 366 -12.55 12.46 -8.12
CA THR A 366 -11.22 11.93 -7.76
C THR A 366 -10.64 12.51 -6.47
N ARG A 367 -11.30 13.51 -5.87
CA ARG A 367 -10.87 14.10 -4.60
C ARG A 367 -10.78 13.04 -3.50
N GLY A 368 -9.59 12.89 -2.92
CA GLY A 368 -9.26 11.90 -1.90
C GLY A 368 -8.63 10.61 -2.44
N ALA A 369 -8.45 10.51 -3.77
CA ALA A 369 -7.73 9.42 -4.42
C ALA A 369 -6.24 9.41 -4.06
N PHE A 370 -5.54 8.32 -4.39
CA PHE A 370 -4.11 8.19 -4.17
C PHE A 370 -3.37 8.09 -5.50
N ALA A 371 -2.17 8.65 -5.56
CA ALA A 371 -1.37 8.73 -6.78
C ALA A 371 -1.06 7.35 -7.38
N GLY A 372 -1.29 7.23 -8.69
CA GLY A 372 -0.96 6.07 -9.53
C GLY A 372 0.50 6.10 -9.99
N TYR A 373 0.88 7.17 -10.69
CA TYR A 373 2.27 7.42 -11.12
C TYR A 373 2.71 8.82 -10.73
N SER A 374 3.34 8.94 -9.56
CA SER A 374 3.85 10.21 -9.04
C SER A 374 5.36 10.33 -9.19
N ALA A 375 5.85 11.56 -9.34
CA ALA A 375 7.26 11.87 -9.13
C ALA A 375 7.55 12.02 -7.62
N PRO A 376 8.82 12.11 -7.19
CA PRO A 376 9.16 12.29 -5.77
C PRO A 376 8.54 13.52 -5.10
N ASN A 377 8.31 14.61 -5.85
CA ASN A 377 7.78 15.87 -5.32
C ASN A 377 6.58 16.42 -6.11
N ASP A 378 6.02 15.65 -7.05
CA ASP A 378 4.89 16.06 -7.88
C ASP A 378 3.87 14.91 -7.96
N PHE A 379 2.58 15.24 -7.88
CA PHE A 379 1.50 14.26 -7.89
C PHE A 379 1.40 13.54 -9.24
N CYS A 380 1.59 14.27 -10.34
CA CYS A 380 1.64 13.74 -11.70
C CYS A 380 3.10 13.60 -12.16
N CYS A 381 3.48 12.42 -12.65
CA CYS A 381 4.82 12.20 -13.18
C CYS A 381 4.92 12.58 -14.67
N ASP A 382 5.62 13.67 -14.98
CA ASP A 382 5.93 14.13 -16.35
C ASP A 382 7.42 13.85 -16.71
N VAL A 383 7.81 12.58 -16.70
CA VAL A 383 9.17 12.18 -17.09
C VAL A 383 9.12 11.46 -18.44
N ASN A 384 10.01 11.86 -19.37
CA ASN A 384 10.11 11.28 -20.72
C ASN A 384 10.33 9.75 -20.74
N HIS A 385 10.81 9.18 -19.64
CA HIS A 385 11.06 7.75 -19.49
C HIS A 385 9.92 7.02 -18.76
N GLY A 386 8.84 7.72 -18.44
CA GLY A 386 7.63 7.16 -17.84
C GLY A 386 6.55 6.88 -18.89
N ARG A 387 5.49 6.15 -18.49
CA ARG A 387 4.25 5.93 -19.24
C ARG A 387 3.41 7.19 -19.42
N GLY A 388 3.85 8.33 -18.88
CA GLY A 388 3.23 9.64 -18.99
C GLY A 388 1.88 9.74 -18.28
N HIS A 389 1.15 10.82 -18.55
CA HIS A 389 -0.11 11.20 -17.88
C HIS A 389 -1.30 10.25 -18.09
N THR A 390 -1.13 9.12 -18.75
CA THR A 390 -2.24 8.22 -19.08
C THR A 390 -2.89 7.57 -17.86
N ASN A 391 -2.26 7.64 -16.68
CA ASN A 391 -2.67 6.96 -15.45
C ASN A 391 -2.23 7.71 -14.19
N ASP A 392 -2.43 9.03 -14.11
CA ASP A 392 -2.12 9.82 -12.91
C ASP A 392 -2.78 9.24 -11.64
N LEU A 393 -4.00 8.70 -11.81
CA LEU A 393 -4.69 7.88 -10.83
C LEU A 393 -4.97 6.50 -11.39
N GLN A 394 -4.81 5.50 -10.54
CA GLN A 394 -5.30 4.14 -10.78
C GLN A 394 -6.05 3.68 -9.55
N ILE A 395 -7.20 3.04 -9.75
CA ILE A 395 -8.08 2.63 -8.65
C ILE A 395 -7.45 1.56 -7.74
N CYS A 396 -6.43 0.84 -8.24
CA CYS A 396 -5.61 0.00 -7.38
C CYS A 396 -4.94 0.79 -6.25
N CYS A 397 -4.45 1.99 -6.55
CA CYS A 397 -3.81 2.90 -5.60
C CYS A 397 -4.82 3.49 -4.63
N LEU A 398 -6.04 3.79 -5.06
CA LEU A 398 -7.10 4.24 -4.16
C LEU A 398 -7.42 3.19 -3.09
N GLY A 399 -7.67 1.94 -3.49
CA GLY A 399 -7.93 0.87 -2.54
C GLY A 399 -6.71 0.57 -1.65
N SER A 400 -5.51 0.55 -2.24
CA SER A 400 -4.28 0.27 -1.49
C SER A 400 -3.93 1.39 -0.51
N GLY A 401 -3.98 2.65 -0.93
CA GLY A 401 -3.73 3.82 -0.07
C GLY A 401 -4.67 3.84 1.14
N THR A 402 -5.95 3.54 0.92
CA THR A 402 -6.94 3.38 2.00
C THR A 402 -6.55 2.27 2.99
N ARG A 403 -6.11 1.12 2.47
CA ARG A 403 -5.57 0.04 3.30
C ARG A 403 -4.30 0.46 4.05
N GLY A 404 -3.42 1.26 3.43
CA GLY A 404 -2.26 1.86 4.08
C GLY A 404 -2.64 2.75 5.27
N LEU A 405 -3.67 3.60 5.11
CA LEU A 405 -4.24 4.39 6.19
C LEU A 405 -4.74 3.48 7.31
N TYR A 406 -5.50 2.43 6.97
CA TYR A 406 -6.00 1.45 7.96
C TYR A 406 -4.86 0.75 8.69
N MET A 407 -3.80 0.35 7.98
CA MET A 407 -2.63 -0.29 8.59
C MET A 407 -1.88 0.65 9.55
N GLY A 408 -1.77 1.93 9.22
CA GLY A 408 -1.28 2.94 10.15
C GLY A 408 -2.18 3.00 11.39
N TRP A 409 -3.47 3.25 11.17
CA TRP A 409 -4.47 3.44 12.21
C TRP A 409 -4.61 2.25 13.17
N SER A 410 -4.68 1.02 12.64
CA SER A 410 -4.87 -0.21 13.42
C SER A 410 -3.60 -0.64 14.16
N ASN A 411 -2.44 -0.07 13.82
CA ASN A 411 -1.16 -0.40 14.46
C ASN A 411 -0.56 0.76 15.26
N THR A 412 -1.18 1.94 15.27
CA THR A 412 -0.79 3.06 16.14
C THR A 412 -0.80 2.64 17.61
N VAL A 413 -1.89 1.98 18.04
CA VAL A 413 -2.01 1.38 19.38
C VAL A 413 -2.36 -0.10 19.22
N THR A 414 -1.58 -0.99 19.83
CA THR A 414 -1.82 -2.44 19.81
C THR A 414 -1.78 -3.01 21.22
N GLU A 415 -2.58 -4.03 21.49
CA GLU A 415 -2.54 -4.79 22.74
C GLU A 415 -2.18 -6.25 22.44
N LYS A 416 -1.33 -6.83 23.28
CA LYS A 416 -0.99 -8.25 23.26
C LYS A 416 -0.63 -8.72 24.67
N ASP A 417 -1.30 -9.77 25.15
CA ASP A 417 -1.04 -10.44 26.43
C ASP A 417 -1.03 -9.46 27.63
N GLY A 418 -1.97 -8.51 27.65
CA GLY A 418 -2.11 -7.46 28.66
C GLY A 418 -1.22 -6.24 28.44
N LYS A 419 -0.31 -6.26 27.45
CA LYS A 419 0.60 -5.15 27.18
C LYS A 419 0.10 -4.27 26.03
N VAL A 420 -0.16 -3.00 26.34
CA VAL A 420 -0.48 -1.96 25.37
C VAL A 420 0.80 -1.30 24.87
N SER A 421 0.92 -1.18 23.55
CA SER A 421 2.05 -0.53 22.87
C SER A 421 1.55 0.59 21.96
N VAL A 422 2.09 1.79 22.15
CA VAL A 422 1.94 2.90 21.21
C VAL A 422 3.12 2.84 20.23
N ASN A 423 2.87 2.32 19.03
CA ASN A 423 3.91 2.07 18.01
C ASN A 423 4.11 3.27 17.09
N PHE A 424 3.03 3.99 16.78
CA PHE A 424 3.08 5.24 16.00
C PHE A 424 2.66 6.43 16.86
N LEU A 425 3.26 7.59 16.61
CA LEU A 425 2.99 8.85 17.29
C LEU A 425 2.06 9.71 16.43
N LEU A 426 0.90 9.15 16.13
CA LEU A 426 -0.17 9.75 15.34
C LEU A 426 -1.40 9.94 16.22
N ASN A 427 -2.25 10.92 15.91
CA ASN A 427 -3.54 11.05 16.59
C ASN A 427 -4.32 9.73 16.45
N ARG A 428 -4.82 9.20 17.57
CA ARG A 428 -5.55 7.92 17.59
C ARG A 428 -6.33 7.73 18.88
N GLY A 429 -7.66 7.66 18.82
CA GLY A 429 -8.49 7.29 19.97
C GLY A 429 -8.79 5.79 20.04
N SER A 430 -8.49 5.10 21.14
CA SER A 430 -8.70 3.64 21.23
C SER A 430 -9.44 3.23 22.50
N VAL A 431 -9.85 1.96 22.56
CA VAL A 431 -10.49 1.39 23.77
C VAL A 431 -9.56 1.36 24.99
N TRP A 432 -8.24 1.46 24.78
CA TRP A 432 -7.23 1.40 25.85
C TRP A 432 -6.76 2.79 26.26
N LEU A 433 -6.42 3.62 25.28
CA LEU A 433 -5.95 4.99 25.46
C LEU A 433 -6.13 5.84 24.20
N ASP A 434 -6.12 7.16 24.36
CA ASP A 434 -6.04 8.11 23.26
C ASP A 434 -4.61 8.63 23.11
N VAL A 435 -4.11 8.73 21.88
CA VAL A 435 -2.84 9.36 21.52
C VAL A 435 -3.17 10.73 20.94
N GLU A 436 -2.75 11.80 21.61
CA GLU A 436 -2.77 13.17 21.09
C GLU A 436 -1.34 13.54 20.69
N SER A 437 -1.06 13.54 19.40
CA SER A 437 0.26 13.83 18.87
C SER A 437 0.37 15.29 18.44
N TYR A 438 1.33 16.00 19.01
CA TYR A 438 1.64 17.37 18.59
C TYR A 438 2.72 17.40 17.50
N LEU A 439 3.18 16.24 17.04
CA LEU A 439 4.17 16.14 15.97
C LEU A 439 3.53 16.49 14.61
N PRO A 440 4.25 17.22 13.75
CA PRO A 440 5.66 17.61 13.88
C PRO A 440 5.89 18.99 14.55
N HIS A 441 4.84 19.69 15.00
CA HIS A 441 4.93 21.08 15.46
C HIS A 441 5.54 21.23 16.86
N GLU A 442 5.27 20.30 17.77
CA GLU A 442 5.88 20.24 19.10
C GLU A 442 6.38 18.82 19.38
N GLY A 443 7.57 18.71 19.98
CA GLY A 443 8.09 17.45 20.54
C GLY A 443 7.27 17.01 21.77
N LYS A 444 6.03 16.57 21.53
CA LYS A 444 5.08 16.22 22.59
C LYS A 444 4.05 15.23 22.09
N VAL A 445 3.78 14.24 22.93
CA VAL A 445 2.67 13.30 22.78
C VAL A 445 1.98 13.18 24.13
N VAL A 446 0.65 13.22 24.15
CA VAL A 446 -0.15 12.98 25.36
C VAL A 446 -0.84 11.63 25.18
N LEU A 447 -0.77 10.76 26.19
CA LEU A 447 -1.46 9.46 26.17
C LEU A 447 -2.55 9.51 27.23
N ARG A 448 -3.82 9.33 26.88
CA ARG A 448 -4.91 9.42 27.86
C ARG A 448 -5.49 8.06 28.09
N VAL A 449 -5.35 7.56 29.30
CA VAL A 449 -5.68 6.18 29.62
C VAL A 449 -7.19 6.04 29.82
N ASN A 450 -7.82 5.19 29.00
CA ASN A 450 -9.27 4.95 29.02
C ASN A 450 -9.64 3.72 29.87
N LYS A 451 -8.67 2.81 30.12
CA LYS A 451 -8.82 1.62 30.96
C LYS A 451 -7.54 1.36 31.74
N ASP A 452 -7.63 0.78 32.93
CA ASP A 452 -6.44 0.35 33.67
C ASP A 452 -5.61 -0.64 32.84
N LEU A 453 -4.32 -0.33 32.69
CA LEU A 453 -3.35 -1.06 31.88
C LEU A 453 -2.27 -1.61 32.79
N PRO A 454 -2.06 -2.94 32.86
CA PRO A 454 -0.98 -3.52 33.66
C PRO A 454 0.41 -3.25 33.06
N SER A 455 0.48 -3.02 31.74
CA SER A 455 1.73 -2.72 31.05
C SER A 455 1.50 -1.82 29.84
N LEU A 456 2.09 -0.64 29.88
CA LEU A 456 2.11 0.33 28.79
C LEU A 456 3.56 0.56 28.33
N GLN A 457 3.76 0.62 27.02
CA GLN A 457 5.01 1.10 26.42
C GLN A 457 4.71 2.07 25.26
N VAL A 458 5.63 3.00 25.02
CA VAL A 458 5.54 3.96 23.92
C VAL A 458 6.84 3.95 23.12
N ARG A 459 6.74 3.94 21.80
CA ARG A 459 7.90 4.08 20.93
C ARG A 459 8.46 5.49 21.05
N ILE A 460 9.77 5.60 21.20
CA ILE A 460 10.47 6.87 21.11
C ILE A 460 11.16 6.97 19.74
N PRO A 461 11.00 8.09 19.01
CA PRO A 461 11.66 8.25 17.72
C PRO A 461 13.17 8.24 17.85
N GLU A 462 13.83 7.65 16.85
CA GLU A 462 15.28 7.44 16.81
C GLU A 462 16.04 8.78 16.85
N TRP A 463 15.43 9.84 16.32
CA TRP A 463 15.97 11.20 16.30
C TRP A 463 15.81 11.97 17.62
N ALA A 464 14.92 11.52 18.53
CA ALA A 464 14.65 12.27 19.76
C ALA A 464 15.83 12.21 20.75
N GLY A 465 16.58 11.10 20.74
CA GLY A 465 17.70 10.84 21.63
C GLY A 465 17.26 10.58 23.08
N PHE A 466 17.68 9.44 23.66
CA PHE A 466 17.17 8.98 24.95
C PHE A 466 17.34 9.99 26.10
N ALA A 467 18.42 10.78 26.10
CA ALA A 467 18.72 11.77 27.14
C ALA A 467 17.78 12.99 27.16
N LYS A 468 17.08 13.27 26.04
CA LYS A 468 16.18 14.42 25.91
C LYS A 468 14.72 14.07 26.23
N VAL A 469 14.41 12.78 26.41
CA VAL A 469 13.05 12.33 26.70
C VAL A 469 12.67 12.67 28.13
N ARG A 470 11.57 13.42 28.30
CA ARG A 470 10.94 13.67 29.60
C ARG A 470 9.58 12.97 29.66
N ILE A 471 9.27 12.40 30.81
CA ILE A 471 8.00 11.72 31.08
C ILE A 471 7.34 12.48 32.22
N VAL A 472 6.10 12.90 32.04
CA VAL A 472 5.30 13.53 33.09
C VAL A 472 4.06 12.67 33.28
N ARG A 473 3.86 12.17 34.50
CA ARG A 473 2.64 11.45 34.86
C ARG A 473 1.86 12.31 35.82
N GLU A 474 0.60 12.49 35.49
CA GLU A 474 -0.39 13.07 36.38
C GLU A 474 -1.33 11.93 36.80
N ARG A 475 -1.74 11.91 38.06
CA ARG A 475 -2.78 11.03 38.60
C ARG A 475 -3.44 11.68 39.79
N ASN A 476 -4.76 11.90 39.74
CA ASN A 476 -5.52 12.49 40.86
C ASN A 476 -4.89 13.79 41.39
N GLY A 477 -4.37 14.64 40.50
CA GLY A 477 -3.67 15.88 40.84
C GLY A 477 -2.23 15.72 41.36
N ALA A 478 -1.72 14.49 41.53
CA ALA A 478 -0.32 14.25 41.83
C ALA A 478 0.49 14.17 40.53
N VAL A 479 1.56 14.95 40.44
CA VAL A 479 2.48 14.96 39.30
C VAL A 479 3.80 14.27 39.68
N SER A 480 4.25 13.35 38.84
CA SER A 480 5.58 12.74 38.93
C SER A 480 6.32 12.87 37.59
N GLU A 481 7.62 13.07 37.66
CA GLU A 481 8.48 13.18 36.48
C GLU A 481 9.45 12.01 36.39
N GLY A 482 9.79 11.62 35.16
CA GLY A 482 10.86 10.68 34.86
C GLY A 482 11.63 11.10 33.62
N ARG A 483 12.78 10.50 33.41
CA ARG A 483 13.67 10.77 32.28
C ARG A 483 13.96 9.51 31.47
N GLY A 484 14.15 9.66 30.16
CA GLY A 484 14.59 8.56 29.30
C GLY A 484 16.01 8.08 29.60
N SER A 485 16.84 8.87 30.29
CA SER A 485 18.18 8.46 30.73
C SER A 485 18.18 7.53 31.95
N GLU A 486 17.02 7.26 32.55
CA GLU A 486 16.95 6.35 33.70
C GLU A 486 17.22 4.90 33.29
N PRO A 487 18.05 4.15 34.06
CA PRO A 487 18.30 2.74 33.79
C PRO A 487 17.02 1.91 33.71
N SER A 488 17.02 0.81 32.94
CA SER A 488 15.95 -0.21 32.86
C SER A 488 14.61 0.19 32.24
N ARG A 489 14.49 1.36 31.60
CA ARG A 489 13.24 1.78 30.94
C ARG A 489 13.14 1.43 29.45
N TRP A 490 14.23 1.05 28.80
CA TRP A 490 14.24 0.80 27.35
C TRP A 490 14.11 -0.68 27.01
N VAL A 491 13.23 -0.99 26.07
CA VAL A 491 12.93 -2.35 25.62
C VAL A 491 13.05 -2.39 24.11
N LYS A 492 13.78 -3.39 23.59
CA LYS A 492 13.99 -3.58 22.15
C LYS A 492 14.46 -2.30 21.44
N GLU A 493 15.33 -1.53 22.10
CA GLU A 493 16.00 -0.32 21.59
C GLU A 493 15.10 0.90 21.31
N VAL A 494 13.83 0.72 20.97
CA VAL A 494 12.94 1.81 20.52
C VAL A 494 11.79 2.11 21.48
N PHE A 495 11.44 1.21 22.40
CA PHE A 495 10.31 1.40 23.31
C PHE A 495 10.77 1.85 24.69
N LEU A 496 10.06 2.84 25.23
CA LEU A 496 10.13 3.24 26.62
C LEU A 496 8.99 2.59 27.39
N GLN A 497 9.35 1.79 28.38
CA GLN A 497 8.44 1.09 29.26
C GLN A 497 7.84 2.08 30.27
N LEU A 498 6.51 2.18 30.25
CA LEU A 498 5.72 3.03 31.13
C LEU A 498 5.06 2.21 32.26
N ASN A 499 5.11 0.88 32.22
CA ASN A 499 4.53 -0.01 33.23
C ASN A 499 3.02 0.26 33.41
N GLU A 500 2.52 0.10 34.62
CA GLU A 500 1.10 0.29 34.93
C GLU A 500 0.66 1.73 34.64
N ALA A 501 -0.52 1.85 34.05
CA ALA A 501 -1.19 3.12 33.77
C ALA A 501 -2.68 2.96 34.12
N PHE A 502 -3.28 3.95 34.76
CA PHE A 502 -4.64 3.85 35.30
C PHE A 502 -5.58 4.81 34.59
N ALA A 503 -6.84 4.42 34.43
CA ALA A 503 -7.85 5.29 33.85
C ALA A 503 -8.01 6.55 34.72
N GLY A 504 -7.92 7.72 34.08
CA GLY A 504 -8.11 9.02 34.71
C GLY A 504 -9.58 9.46 34.65
N GLY A 505 -10.12 9.99 35.74
CA GLY A 505 -11.47 10.54 35.79
C GLY A 505 -11.54 11.93 35.15
N ASN A 506 -12.31 12.07 34.06
CA ASN A 506 -12.75 13.29 33.35
C ASN A 506 -11.74 14.39 32.98
N ASP A 507 -10.52 14.44 33.48
CA ASP A 507 -9.53 15.43 33.06
C ASP A 507 -8.10 14.95 33.37
N HIS A 508 -7.29 14.91 32.31
CA HIS A 508 -5.82 14.88 32.33
C HIS A 508 -5.11 13.83 33.18
N ASP A 509 -4.78 12.67 32.60
CA ASP A 509 -3.74 11.82 33.18
C ASP A 509 -2.90 11.15 32.07
N TYR A 510 -1.59 11.47 32.10
CA TYR A 510 -0.45 10.89 31.37
C TYR A 510 0.11 11.65 30.14
N VAL A 511 1.27 12.34 30.31
CA VAL A 511 1.95 13.14 29.28
C VAL A 511 3.43 12.73 29.13
N PRO A 512 3.79 11.84 28.20
CA PRO A 512 5.18 11.72 27.76
C PRO A 512 5.53 12.91 26.85
N VAL A 513 6.01 14.01 27.44
CA VAL A 513 6.60 15.12 26.67
C VAL A 513 7.96 14.67 26.09
N ILE A 514 7.97 14.11 24.88
CA ILE A 514 9.22 13.85 24.13
C ILE A 514 9.80 15.17 23.60
N ARG A 515 10.31 16.03 24.49
CA ARG A 515 10.97 17.29 24.13
C ARG A 515 12.38 17.01 23.62
N ALA A 516 12.52 16.78 22.31
CA ALA A 516 13.82 16.93 21.66
C ALA A 516 14.12 18.44 21.55
N HIS A 517 14.94 18.98 22.45
CA HIS A 517 15.53 20.31 22.24
C HIS A 517 16.44 20.25 21.01
N ASP A 518 16.11 20.98 19.95
CA ASP A 518 17.11 21.40 18.97
C ASP A 518 18.04 22.38 19.68
N GLY A 519 19.30 21.97 19.86
CA GLY A 519 20.35 22.90 20.22
C GLY A 519 20.73 23.66 18.96
N GLY A 520 20.36 24.94 18.89
CA GLY A 520 20.88 25.87 17.89
C GLY A 520 19.82 26.70 17.19
N ASP A 521 19.35 27.76 17.84
CA ASP A 521 18.96 28.97 17.13
C ASP A 521 20.22 29.53 16.47
N GLY A 522 20.35 29.26 15.18
CA GLY A 522 21.39 29.77 14.31
C GLY A 522 20.89 29.71 12.87
N ASP A 523 20.27 30.80 12.43
CA ASP A 523 19.91 31.16 11.05
C ASP A 523 19.49 30.00 10.12
N ARG A 524 18.18 29.77 10.02
CA ARG A 524 17.58 29.18 8.81
C ARG A 524 16.70 30.23 8.13
N PRO A 525 17.03 30.69 6.91
CA PRO A 525 16.22 31.67 6.21
C PRO A 525 14.87 31.05 5.80
N ASP A 526 13.81 31.84 6.01
CA ASP A 526 12.42 31.53 5.73
C ASP A 526 12.20 30.99 4.30
N ILE A 527 11.74 29.74 4.22
CA ILE A 527 11.48 29.00 2.98
C ILE A 527 10.25 29.58 2.23
N ARG A 528 9.39 30.36 2.88
CA ARG A 528 8.20 30.94 2.27
C ARG A 528 8.52 32.04 1.24
N ASP A 529 9.65 32.74 1.35
CA ASP A 529 9.97 33.86 0.45
C ASP A 529 10.58 33.41 -0.90
N ARG A 530 11.05 32.15 -1.02
CA ARG A 530 11.58 31.61 -2.29
C ARG A 530 10.50 31.14 -3.27
N MET A 531 9.36 30.67 -2.78
CA MET A 531 8.27 30.22 -3.66
C MET A 531 7.50 31.38 -4.29
N ALA A 532 7.36 32.51 -3.58
CA ALA A 532 6.69 33.70 -4.11
C ALA A 532 7.47 34.36 -5.27
N ARG A 533 8.81 34.29 -5.26
CA ARG A 533 9.65 34.92 -6.31
C ARG A 533 9.78 34.12 -7.60
N ARG A 534 9.44 32.82 -7.60
CA ARG A 534 9.46 31.99 -8.83
C ARG A 534 8.18 32.08 -9.68
N ARG A 535 7.05 32.52 -9.12
CA ARG A 535 5.77 32.63 -9.85
C ARG A 535 5.66 33.81 -10.83
N ARG A 536 6.65 34.71 -10.92
CA ARG A 536 6.58 35.92 -11.77
C ARG A 536 7.41 35.94 -13.05
N ARG A 537 8.09 34.85 -13.43
CA ARG A 537 8.85 34.83 -14.70
C ARG A 537 8.83 33.47 -15.38
N ARG A 538 7.79 33.19 -16.16
CA ARG A 538 7.85 32.30 -17.33
C ARG A 538 6.81 32.77 -18.36
N HIS A 539 7.26 33.63 -19.27
CA HIS A 539 6.69 33.72 -20.62
C HIS A 539 7.38 32.65 -21.47
N TYR A 540 6.58 31.80 -22.12
CA TYR A 540 7.05 30.75 -23.01
C TYR A 540 7.33 31.33 -24.40
N ALA A 541 8.48 31.01 -24.98
CA ALA A 541 8.71 31.09 -26.41
C ALA A 541 9.50 29.82 -26.82
N PRO A 542 9.18 29.18 -27.97
CA PRO A 542 9.70 27.86 -28.30
C PRO A 542 11.03 27.97 -29.06
N ARG A 543 11.98 27.07 -28.80
CA ARG A 543 13.09 26.83 -29.74
C ARG A 543 13.53 25.37 -29.81
N HIS A 544 13.76 24.99 -31.06
CA HIS A 544 14.33 23.79 -31.63
C HIS A 544 15.75 23.44 -31.16
N GLU A 545 16.03 22.13 -31.28
CA GLU A 545 17.30 21.44 -31.56
C GLU A 545 18.59 21.88 -30.84
N ALA A 546 19.15 20.97 -30.05
CA ALA A 546 20.60 20.85 -29.89
C ALA A 546 21.00 19.40 -29.56
N SER A 547 21.75 18.80 -30.48
CA SER A 547 22.50 17.55 -30.39
C SER A 547 23.53 17.53 -29.26
N VAL A 548 23.62 16.41 -28.53
CA VAL A 548 24.63 16.19 -27.47
C VAL A 548 25.73 15.25 -27.96
N LEU A 549 26.97 15.78 -27.97
CA LEU A 549 28.23 15.06 -28.15
C LEU A 549 28.64 14.33 -26.87
N PHE A 550 28.86 13.01 -26.96
CA PHE A 550 29.48 12.22 -25.90
C PHE A 550 31.01 12.25 -25.97
N ARG A 551 31.67 12.60 -24.86
CA ARG A 551 33.11 12.35 -24.64
C ARG A 551 33.29 11.00 -23.96
N THR A 552 33.89 10.04 -24.66
CA THR A 552 34.39 8.77 -24.11
C THR A 552 35.82 8.93 -23.60
N GLN A 553 36.08 8.58 -22.34
CA GLN A 553 37.44 8.32 -21.85
C GLN A 553 37.86 6.89 -22.22
N GLY A 554 39.07 6.78 -22.79
CA GLY A 554 39.58 5.57 -23.40
C GLY A 554 40.22 4.58 -22.44
N VAL A 555 40.19 3.31 -22.84
CA VAL A 555 41.09 2.26 -22.38
C VAL A 555 41.77 1.67 -23.62
N ARG A 556 43.11 1.60 -23.55
CA ARG A 556 44.02 1.18 -24.62
C ARG A 556 43.82 -0.30 -24.99
N ARG A 557 43.83 -0.61 -26.30
CA ARG A 557 44.16 -1.94 -26.84
C ARG A 557 45.50 -1.88 -27.55
N GLY A 558 46.39 -2.82 -27.24
CA GLY A 558 47.52 -3.22 -28.07
C GLY A 558 47.07 -4.24 -29.12
N ALA A 559 47.69 -4.19 -30.30
CA ALA A 559 47.36 -4.92 -31.51
C ALA A 559 48.17 -6.22 -31.66
N ASP A 560 47.54 -7.23 -32.28
CA ASP A 560 48.05 -8.21 -33.28
C ASP A 560 47.24 -9.51 -33.18
N ALA A 561 47.00 -10.34 -34.20
CA ALA A 561 47.09 -10.27 -35.65
C ALA A 561 46.25 -11.45 -36.20
N ARG A 562 45.62 -11.23 -37.36
CA ARG A 562 45.29 -12.18 -38.45
C ARG A 562 44.58 -13.52 -38.15
N GLY A 563 43.41 -13.70 -38.77
CA GLY A 563 42.85 -15.02 -39.11
C GLY A 563 41.47 -14.93 -39.78
N ARG A 564 41.39 -15.22 -41.08
CA ARG A 564 40.17 -15.25 -41.92
C ARG A 564 39.34 -16.52 -41.68
N ALA A 565 38.01 -16.43 -41.79
CA ALA A 565 37.16 -17.16 -42.77
C ALA A 565 35.75 -17.54 -42.24
N ALA A 566 34.75 -17.12 -43.04
CA ALA A 566 33.43 -17.70 -43.37
C ALA A 566 32.29 -17.80 -42.32
N PRO A 567 31.03 -17.52 -42.74
CA PRO A 567 29.82 -17.60 -41.91
C PRO A 567 29.09 -18.95 -42.09
N TYR A 568 28.31 -19.34 -41.10
CA TYR A 568 27.19 -20.28 -41.28
C TYR A 568 25.92 -19.68 -40.66
N ARG A 569 24.89 -19.57 -41.51
CA ARG A 569 23.49 -19.55 -41.13
C ARG A 569 23.08 -20.99 -40.81
N ASP A 570 22.33 -21.18 -39.73
CA ASP A 570 20.93 -21.61 -39.75
C ASP A 570 20.26 -21.24 -38.42
#